data_AF-A0A961IFJ5-F1
#
_entry.id   AF-A0A961IFJ5-F1
#
_cell.length_a   1.000
_cell.length_b   1.000
_cell.length_c   1.000
_cell.angle_alpha   90.00
_cell.angle_beta   90.00
_cell.angle_gamma   90.00
#
_symmetry.space_group_name_H-M   'P 1'
#
loop_
_entity.id
_entity.type
_entity.pdbx_description
1 polymer ?
#
loop_
_entity_poly.entity_id
_entity_poly.type
_entity_poly.pdbx_seq_one_letter_code
_entity_poly.pdbx_strand_id
1 'polypeptide(L)'
;MAVITPTETVSTTEVEIARTTLGASDTFAYTEGTTKYLVIDNVTAGSLTPNIDGDGATTAYFPGVGVVDLTGGYTLGSIAAGEIFILDLDHIKQYLQGTITLTGGDAAEAYILEV
;
A
#
# COMPACT_ATOMS: atom_id res chain seq x y z
N MET A 1 -11.70 -7.84 6.48
CA MET A 1 -10.31 -7.88 6.01
C MET A 1 -10.33 -8.47 4.62
N ALA A 2 -10.34 -7.58 3.63
CA ALA A 2 -10.11 -7.95 2.25
C ALA A 2 -8.61 -8.16 2.02
N VAL A 3 -8.29 -8.93 0.97
CA VAL A 3 -6.90 -9.11 0.51
C VAL A 3 -6.79 -8.44 -0.84
N ILE A 4 -5.96 -7.40 -0.92
CA ILE A 4 -5.71 -6.70 -2.18
C ILE A 4 -4.76 -7.55 -3.00
N THR A 5 -5.24 -8.05 -4.14
CA THR A 5 -4.47 -8.93 -5.01
C THR A 5 -3.77 -8.12 -6.10
N PRO A 6 -2.45 -8.31 -6.32
CA PRO A 6 -1.74 -7.68 -7.43
C PRO A 6 -2.32 -8.06 -8.79
N THR A 7 -2.33 -7.10 -9.71
CA THR A 7 -2.68 -7.28 -11.11
C THR A 7 -1.42 -7.10 -11.95
N GLU A 8 -1.01 -8.16 -12.66
CA GLU A 8 0.12 -8.14 -13.59
C GLU A 8 -0.21 -7.26 -14.81
N THR A 9 0.62 -6.27 -15.08
CA THR A 9 0.38 -5.30 -16.15
C THR A 9 1.24 -5.54 -17.40
N VAL A 10 2.22 -6.44 -17.34
CA VAL A 10 3.00 -6.87 -18.51
C VAL A 10 2.17 -7.83 -19.37
N SER A 11 1.35 -7.25 -20.26
CA SER A 11 0.49 -8.00 -21.18
C SER A 11 0.54 -7.44 -22.60
N THR A 12 0.28 -8.30 -23.59
CA THR A 12 0.10 -7.92 -25.00
C THR A 12 -1.33 -7.52 -25.35
N THR A 13 -2.26 -7.63 -24.39
CA THR A 13 -3.67 -7.25 -24.51
C THR A 13 -4.10 -6.37 -23.35
N GLU A 14 -5.31 -5.80 -23.43
CA GLU A 14 -5.94 -5.12 -22.30
C GLU A 14 -6.06 -6.05 -21.08
N VAL A 15 -5.82 -5.49 -19.89
CA VAL A 15 -5.86 -6.19 -18.59
C VAL A 15 -6.93 -5.52 -17.73
N GLU A 16 -7.83 -6.33 -17.19
CA GLU A 16 -8.83 -5.89 -16.22
C GLU A 16 -8.16 -5.68 -14.85
N ILE A 17 -8.35 -4.50 -14.26
CA ILE A 17 -7.82 -4.18 -12.93
C ILE A 17 -8.84 -4.64 -11.88
N ALA A 18 -8.41 -5.58 -11.02
CA ALA A 18 -9.23 -6.02 -9.89
C ALA A 18 -9.23 -4.97 -8.78
N ARG A 19 -10.33 -4.23 -8.64
CA ARG A 19 -10.52 -3.26 -7.56
C ARG A 19 -11.05 -3.95 -6.30
N THR A 20 -10.51 -3.58 -5.15
CA THR A 20 -10.93 -4.06 -3.84
C THR A 20 -11.50 -2.90 -3.04
N THR A 21 -12.75 -3.02 -2.58
CA THR A 21 -13.29 -2.09 -1.58
C THR A 21 -12.62 -2.40 -0.24
N LEU A 22 -11.94 -1.40 0.30
CA LEU A 22 -11.25 -1.48 1.57
C LEU A 22 -12.22 -1.48 2.76
N GLY A 23 -11.86 -2.19 3.80
CA GLY A 23 -12.44 -2.06 5.13
C GLY A 23 -11.52 -1.28 6.08
N ALA A 24 -11.79 -1.38 7.37
CA ALA A 24 -10.98 -0.73 8.41
C ALA A 24 -9.53 -1.28 8.50
N SER A 25 -9.32 -2.52 8.06
CA SER A 25 -8.02 -3.19 8.01
C SER A 25 -8.05 -4.26 6.93
N ASP A 26 -7.12 -4.16 5.99
CA ASP A 26 -6.94 -5.06 4.85
C ASP A 26 -5.47 -5.45 4.71
N THR A 27 -5.20 -6.49 3.94
CA THR A 27 -3.83 -6.98 3.76
C THR A 27 -3.46 -7.10 2.29
N PHE A 28 -2.16 -7.09 2.03
CA PHE A 28 -1.62 -7.41 0.72
C PHE A 28 -0.24 -8.04 0.84
N ALA A 29 0.23 -8.62 -0.26
CA ALA A 29 1.56 -9.23 -0.34
C ALA A 29 2.51 -8.34 -1.15
N TYR A 30 3.74 -8.22 -0.66
CA TYR A 30 4.85 -7.62 -1.37
C TYR A 30 5.93 -8.67 -1.60
N THR A 31 6.51 -8.65 -2.80
CA THR A 31 7.61 -9.53 -3.20
C THR A 31 8.74 -8.63 -3.64
N GLU A 32 9.88 -8.69 -2.93
CA GLU A 32 11.03 -7.86 -3.29
C GLU A 32 11.56 -8.26 -4.67
N GLY A 33 11.87 -7.26 -5.50
CA GLY A 33 12.38 -7.44 -6.86
C GLY A 33 11.31 -7.40 -7.96
N THR A 34 10.03 -7.29 -7.60
CA THR A 34 8.93 -6.97 -8.51
C THR A 34 8.44 -5.56 -8.20
N THR A 35 8.37 -4.69 -9.20
CA THR A 35 7.90 -3.32 -8.97
C THR A 35 6.39 -3.35 -8.81
N LYS A 36 5.92 -2.90 -7.64
CA LYS A 36 4.49 -2.89 -7.30
C LYS A 36 4.05 -1.48 -6.95
N TYR A 37 2.95 -1.04 -7.55
CA TYR A 37 2.30 0.23 -7.24
C TYR A 37 0.99 -0.02 -6.50
N LEU A 38 0.85 0.54 -5.31
CA LEU A 38 -0.42 0.61 -4.61
C LEU A 38 -1.17 1.85 -5.06
N VAL A 39 -2.37 1.68 -5.60
CA VAL A 39 -3.27 2.78 -5.94
C VAL A 39 -4.44 2.78 -4.98
N ILE A 40 -4.76 3.96 -4.45
CA ILE A 40 -5.90 4.19 -3.55
C ILE A 40 -6.76 5.28 -4.19
N ASP A 41 -8.00 4.94 -4.49
CA ASP A 41 -9.05 5.82 -4.98
C ASP A 41 -10.01 6.13 -3.83
N ASN A 42 -9.94 7.36 -3.30
CA ASN A 42 -10.80 7.79 -2.21
C ASN A 42 -12.18 8.18 -2.73
N VAL A 43 -13.02 7.17 -2.96
CA VAL A 43 -14.42 7.34 -3.36
C VAL A 43 -15.34 7.82 -2.23
N THR A 44 -14.80 8.05 -1.03
CA THR A 44 -15.58 8.48 0.15
C THR A 44 -15.83 9.98 0.15
N ALA A 45 -16.66 10.44 1.09
CA ALA A 45 -16.96 11.86 1.27
C ALA A 45 -15.94 12.61 2.16
N GLY A 46 -14.97 11.90 2.75
CA GLY A 46 -14.01 12.45 3.70
C GLY A 46 -12.56 12.27 3.26
N SER A 47 -11.63 12.96 3.91
CA SER A 47 -10.20 12.71 3.72
C SER A 47 -9.77 11.43 4.42
N LEU A 48 -8.90 10.65 3.79
CA LEU A 48 -8.31 9.45 4.36
C LEU A 48 -6.82 9.66 4.60
N THR A 49 -6.29 9.07 5.67
CA THR A 49 -4.85 9.02 5.96
C THR A 49 -4.44 7.56 6.19
N PRO A 50 -4.31 6.77 5.11
CA PRO A 50 -4.03 5.35 5.26
C PRO A 50 -2.66 5.12 5.89
N ASN A 51 -2.52 4.03 6.64
CA ASN A 51 -1.26 3.60 7.23
C ASN A 51 -0.95 2.17 6.77
N ILE A 52 0.30 1.97 6.32
CA ILE A 52 0.83 0.68 5.89
C ILE A 52 1.80 0.19 6.94
N ASP A 53 1.53 -0.98 7.52
CA ASP A 53 2.39 -1.57 8.53
C ASP A 53 2.64 -3.05 8.26
N GLY A 54 3.92 -3.43 8.23
CA GLY A 54 4.36 -4.81 8.10
C GLY A 54 4.71 -5.37 9.46
N ASP A 55 4.09 -6.47 9.87
CA ASP A 55 4.28 -7.10 11.19
C ASP A 55 5.76 -7.44 11.52
N GLY A 56 6.61 -7.60 10.50
CA GLY A 56 8.05 -7.83 10.67
C GLY A 56 8.91 -6.56 10.73
N ALA A 57 8.37 -5.39 10.40
CA ALA A 57 9.12 -4.16 10.24
C ALA A 57 9.31 -3.43 11.58
N THR A 58 10.40 -3.74 12.29
CA THR A 58 10.71 -3.12 13.59
C THR A 58 11.72 -1.98 13.48
N THR A 59 12.89 -2.24 12.89
CA THR A 59 13.93 -1.24 12.70
C THR A 59 14.65 -1.44 11.37
N ALA A 60 15.14 -0.34 10.79
CA ALA A 60 16.04 -0.39 9.64
C ALA A 60 17.20 0.59 9.81
N TYR A 61 18.37 0.20 9.30
CA TYR A 61 19.55 1.05 9.31
C TYR A 61 19.64 1.84 8.00
N PHE A 62 19.73 3.16 8.13
CA PHE A 62 19.92 4.08 7.01
C PHE A 62 21.29 4.75 7.13
N PRO A 63 22.18 4.58 6.14
CA PRO A 63 23.49 5.25 6.13
C PRO A 63 23.33 6.78 6.29
N GLY A 64 24.01 7.36 7.28
CA GLY A 64 23.96 8.79 7.57
C GLY A 64 22.84 9.24 8.53
N VAL A 65 21.85 8.38 8.82
CA VAL A 65 20.79 8.64 9.81
C VAL A 65 20.94 7.74 11.03
N GLY A 66 21.37 6.50 10.83
CA GLY A 66 21.48 5.48 11.88
C GLY A 66 20.28 4.52 11.85
N VAL A 67 19.97 3.95 13.01
CA VAL A 67 18.82 3.04 13.16
C VAL A 67 17.56 3.86 13.31
N VAL A 68 16.58 3.58 12.46
CA VAL A 68 15.24 4.18 12.47
C VAL A 68 14.24 3.13 12.93
N ASP A 69 13.34 3.54 13.81
CA ASP A 69 12.20 2.75 14.26
C ASP A 69 11.08 2.80 13.21
N LEU A 70 10.60 1.63 12.81
CA LEU A 70 9.58 1.44 11.77
C LEU A 70 8.25 0.92 12.35
N THR A 71 8.18 0.68 13.67
CA THR A 71 7.01 0.06 14.34
C THR A 71 5.71 0.85 14.22
N GLY A 72 5.76 2.12 13.82
CA GLY A 72 4.57 2.94 13.55
C GLY A 72 4.01 2.80 12.14
N GLY A 73 4.62 1.98 11.29
CA GLY A 73 4.29 1.87 9.87
C GLY A 73 4.60 3.14 9.07
N TYR A 74 4.19 3.12 7.80
CA TYR A 74 4.26 4.24 6.88
C TYR A 74 2.87 4.87 6.72
N THR A 75 2.68 6.06 7.28
CA THR A 75 1.43 6.82 7.15
C THR A 75 1.49 7.67 5.89
N LEU A 76 0.50 7.50 5.01
CA LEU A 76 0.35 8.33 3.83
C LEU A 76 -0.12 9.74 4.20
N GLY A 77 0.12 10.69 3.28
CA GLY A 77 -0.50 12.00 3.36
C GLY A 77 -2.03 11.91 3.28
N SER A 78 -2.70 12.99 3.66
CA SER A 78 -4.16 13.08 3.52
C SER A 78 -4.56 13.00 2.05
N ILE A 79 -5.36 12.00 1.70
CA ILE A 79 -5.99 11.83 0.38
C ILE A 79 -7.38 12.46 0.49
N ALA A 80 -7.64 13.57 -0.21
CA ALA A 80 -8.94 14.22 -0.13
C ALA A 80 -10.05 13.39 -0.82
N ALA A 81 -11.30 13.75 -0.56
CA ALA A 81 -12.45 13.08 -1.18
C ALA A 81 -12.40 13.21 -2.71
N GLY A 82 -12.55 12.09 -3.42
CA GLY A 82 -12.47 11.99 -4.88
C GLY A 82 -11.06 12.03 -5.46
N GLU A 83 -10.01 12.03 -4.63
CA GLU A 83 -8.63 11.97 -5.10
C GLU A 83 -8.12 10.53 -5.23
N ILE A 84 -7.23 10.33 -6.20
CA ILE A 84 -6.54 9.07 -6.44
C ILE A 84 -5.06 9.29 -6.16
N PHE A 85 -4.49 8.42 -5.33
CA PHE A 85 -3.07 8.44 -5.00
C PHE A 85 -2.40 7.13 -5.43
N ILE A 86 -1.15 7.24 -5.86
CA ILE A 86 -0.30 6.10 -6.21
C ILE A 86 0.98 6.14 -5.37
N LEU A 87 1.33 4.99 -4.80
CA LEU A 87 2.54 4.78 -4.03
C LEU A 87 3.35 3.64 -4.63
N ASP A 88 4.60 3.92 -4.99
CA ASP A 88 5.57 2.88 -5.30
C ASP A 88 5.98 2.16 -4.01
N LEU A 89 5.71 0.86 -3.94
CA LEU A 89 6.01 0.04 -2.77
C LEU A 89 7.52 -0.20 -2.60
N ASP A 90 8.32 -0.10 -3.66
CA ASP A 90 9.77 -0.28 -3.57
C ASP A 90 10.44 0.86 -2.77
N HIS A 91 9.83 2.05 -2.76
CA HIS A 91 10.32 3.19 -1.98
C HIS A 91 10.12 3.03 -0.47
N ILE A 92 9.14 2.23 -0.05
CA ILE A 92 8.82 1.98 1.37
C ILE A 92 9.12 0.54 1.79
N LYS A 93 9.90 -0.20 0.99
CA LYS A 93 10.15 -1.64 1.18
C LYS A 93 10.63 -2.04 2.58
N GLN A 94 11.29 -1.14 3.31
CA GLN A 94 11.72 -1.42 4.69
C GLN A 94 10.54 -1.65 5.65
N TYR A 95 9.39 -1.02 5.38
CA TYR A 95 8.13 -1.20 6.11
C TYR A 95 7.34 -2.43 5.66
N LEU A 96 7.68 -3.03 4.51
CA LEU A 96 6.92 -4.10 3.88
C LEU A 96 7.46 -5.50 4.25
N GLN A 97 7.60 -5.76 5.55
CA GLN A 97 8.11 -7.04 6.06
C GLN A 97 7.00 -7.86 6.72
N GLY A 98 6.99 -9.16 6.44
CA GLY A 98 5.99 -10.07 7.00
C GLY A 98 4.59 -9.84 6.41
N THR A 99 3.56 -9.94 7.25
CA THR A 99 2.18 -9.63 6.84
C THR A 99 2.00 -8.12 6.81
N ILE A 100 1.63 -7.60 5.64
CA ILE A 100 1.42 -6.17 5.45
C ILE A 100 -0.05 -5.84 5.61
N THR A 101 -0.32 -4.88 6.47
CA THR A 101 -1.64 -4.37 6.78
C THR A 101 -1.78 -2.96 6.26
N LEU A 102 -2.95 -2.65 5.68
CA LEU A 102 -3.39 -1.32 5.31
C LEU A 102 -4.56 -0.96 6.22
N THR A 103 -4.45 0.15 6.95
CA THR A 103 -5.49 0.68 7.83
C THR A 103 -5.84 2.11 7.45
N GLY A 104 -6.98 2.62 7.94
CA GLY A 104 -7.37 4.02 7.70
C GLY A 104 -7.87 4.33 6.27
N GLY A 105 -8.16 3.31 5.48
CA GLY A 105 -8.70 3.40 4.12
C GLY A 105 -10.15 2.95 3.96
N ASP A 106 -10.91 2.85 5.05
CA ASP A 106 -12.26 2.25 5.06
C ASP A 106 -13.17 2.84 3.98
N ALA A 107 -13.84 1.95 3.23
CA ALA A 107 -14.72 2.24 2.10
C ALA A 107 -14.07 2.89 0.86
N ALA A 108 -12.76 3.12 0.83
CA ALA A 108 -12.05 3.48 -0.40
C ALA A 108 -11.89 2.26 -1.33
N GLU A 109 -11.57 2.51 -2.60
CA GLU A 109 -11.17 1.46 -3.52
C GLU A 109 -9.64 1.41 -3.61
N ALA A 110 -9.06 0.22 -3.59
CA ALA A 110 -7.63 0.05 -3.81
C ALA A 110 -7.33 -1.12 -4.73
N TYR A 111 -6.19 -1.02 -5.39
CA TYR A 111 -5.67 -2.07 -6.28
C TYR A 111 -4.15 -1.96 -6.35
N ILE A 112 -3.51 -3.10 -6.60
CA ILE A 112 -2.05 -3.18 -6.78
C ILE A 112 -1.76 -3.51 -8.24
N LEU A 113 -0.87 -2.74 -8.85
CA LEU A 113 -0.35 -3.00 -10.18
C LEU A 113 1.08 -3.51 -10.06
N GLU A 114 1.41 -4.61 -10.72
CA GLU A 114 2.77 -5.17 -10.75
C GLU A 114 3.33 -5.24 -12.18
N VAL A 115 4.67 -5.13 -12.27
CA VAL A 115 5.47 -5.10 -13.50
C VAL A 115 6.73 -5.97 -13.33
#